data_AF-A0A4R6K5H1-F1
#
_entry.id   AF-A0A4R6K5H1-F1
#
_cell.length_a   1.000
_cell.length_b   1.000
_cell.length_c   1.000
_cell.angle_alpha   90.00
_cell.angle_beta   90.00
_cell.angle_gamma   90.00
#
_symmetry.space_group_name_H-M   'P 1'
#
loop_
_entity.id
_entity.type
_entity.pdbx_description
1 polymer ?
#
loop_
_entity_poly.entity_id
_entity_poly.type
_entity_poly.pdbx_seq_one_letter_code
_entity_poly.pdbx_strand_id
1 'polypeptide(L)'
;MRWLMRVDTAVPVAGLVTFLLVFGVFGGPTDPAPAARWVGLGVLIGPALMVYAHRVAAVWAAVLGAVLWTPLAGSPGTVFATWGYAVVAILVSRLDRPPPPLPVPHRKPPPPYALPHVAAPAEVTGFALLLVAAAGVVWVAVDDAAVPWLAGTICAFSLGCALLARAVRHQSALRRLFTVPQPVHSVRAVEQEGHVHVLLPAEDGRTALEFAFDVAEPEPRHDEDDVHTEAAVLYGDPIPGSWCALEVDRRLHVPVGPVGEVVEVPYDVVEGLPREIEDDEEQLVDPDALRPADRDAGAFVPREHRISPQRAWTATIAIGLGAALALTEVAHLAGLPPGGLIVVAAVAAAAGFEFGWRSQLRPRLRWHAGGVAAVGFRGLSREPWATDSAVVHDDEGTVVLTAGEAVLNVPVPPPWPARSQQRTADQLVAALRDTRIRALALSPLPPPPYIETPRRPLLLLTLWAATVAVTTLIVR
;
A
#
# COMPACT_ATOMS: atom_id res chain seq x y z
N MET A 1 6.00 17.18 -7.65
CA MET A 1 5.15 16.11 -7.07
C MET A 1 5.50 15.66 -5.64
N ARG A 2 6.38 16.36 -4.88
CA ARG A 2 6.89 15.93 -3.55
C ARG A 2 6.04 16.34 -2.32
N TRP A 3 4.80 16.82 -2.50
CA TRP A 3 4.00 17.43 -1.41
C TRP A 3 2.65 16.75 -1.13
N LEU A 4 2.39 15.60 -1.73
CA LEU A 4 1.33 14.69 -1.29
C LEU A 4 1.87 13.83 -0.14
N MET A 5 1.99 14.40 1.06
CA MET A 5 1.83 13.55 2.25
C MET A 5 0.44 12.92 2.12
N ARG A 6 0.43 11.61 1.81
CA ARG A 6 -0.75 10.83 1.42
C ARG A 6 -1.93 11.19 2.33
N VAL A 7 -2.96 11.76 1.70
CA VAL A 7 -4.28 12.10 2.26
C VAL A 7 -4.85 10.98 3.14
N ASP A 8 -4.49 9.72 2.85
CA ASP A 8 -4.84 8.51 3.59
C ASP A 8 -4.30 8.44 5.02
N THR A 9 -3.25 9.22 5.36
CA THR A 9 -2.67 9.27 6.71
C THR A 9 -3.23 10.41 7.56
N ALA A 10 -3.83 11.43 6.94
CA ALA A 10 -4.32 12.61 7.63
C ALA A 10 -5.57 12.33 8.48
N VAL A 11 -6.48 11.48 8.00
CA VAL A 11 -7.72 11.16 8.73
C VAL A 11 -7.46 10.27 9.96
N PRO A 12 -6.64 9.19 9.89
CA PRO A 12 -6.26 8.43 11.09
C PRO A 12 -5.52 9.27 12.14
N VAL A 13 -4.60 10.14 11.71
CA VAL A 13 -3.88 11.06 12.61
C VAL A 13 -4.84 12.07 13.25
N ALA A 14 -5.76 12.64 12.47
CA ALA A 14 -6.77 13.56 13.00
C ALA A 14 -7.74 12.84 13.97
N GLY A 15 -8.14 11.61 13.67
CA GLY A 15 -8.97 10.79 14.56
C GLY A 15 -8.27 10.47 15.89
N LEU A 16 -6.98 10.14 15.85
CA LEU A 16 -6.14 9.92 17.02
C LEU A 16 -5.94 11.21 17.84
N VAL A 17 -5.67 12.34 17.18
CA VAL A 17 -5.53 13.65 17.86
C VAL A 17 -6.86 14.07 18.50
N THR A 18 -7.99 13.91 17.81
CA THR A 18 -9.32 14.18 18.38
C THR A 18 -9.62 13.24 19.53
N PHE A 19 -9.23 11.96 19.47
CA PHE A 19 -9.34 11.03 20.60
C PHE A 19 -8.56 11.51 21.83
N LEU A 20 -7.28 11.85 21.64
CA LEU A 20 -6.44 12.36 22.71
C LEU A 20 -6.96 13.69 23.29
N LEU A 21 -7.53 14.56 22.46
CA LEU A 21 -8.15 15.81 22.91
C LEU A 21 -9.44 15.54 23.70
N VAL A 22 -10.32 14.66 23.20
CA VAL A 22 -11.62 14.38 23.81
C VAL A 22 -11.49 13.60 25.12
N PHE A 23 -10.59 12.62 25.19
CA PHE A 23 -10.44 11.74 26.35
C PHE A 23 -9.23 12.04 27.24
N GLY A 24 -8.22 12.77 26.76
CA GLY A 24 -7.05 13.15 27.53
C GLY A 24 -7.09 14.59 28.04
N VAL A 25 -7.44 15.56 27.19
CA VAL A 25 -7.34 17.00 27.51
C VAL A 25 -8.66 17.58 28.02
N PHE A 26 -9.78 17.23 27.40
CA PHE A 26 -11.10 17.78 27.72
C PHE A 26 -12.03 16.83 28.48
N GLY A 27 -11.65 15.55 28.59
CA GLY A 27 -12.37 14.54 29.36
C GLY A 27 -11.96 14.59 30.83
N GLY A 28 -12.73 15.28 31.66
CA GLY A 28 -12.52 15.26 33.11
C GLY A 28 -12.88 13.90 33.74
N PRO A 29 -12.43 13.63 34.98
CA PRO A 29 -12.76 12.41 35.73
C PRO A 29 -14.27 12.22 36.04
N THR A 30 -15.10 13.22 35.73
CA THR A 30 -16.55 13.20 35.92
C THR A 30 -17.26 13.06 34.57
N ASP A 31 -17.66 11.83 34.24
CA ASP A 31 -18.56 11.40 33.16
C ASP A 31 -18.04 11.43 31.69
N PRO A 32 -18.48 10.46 30.84
CA PRO A 32 -19.72 9.68 30.96
C PRO A 32 -19.49 8.23 31.45
N ALA A 33 -20.58 7.55 31.81
CA ALA A 33 -20.68 6.12 32.17
C ALA A 33 -19.67 5.22 31.41
N PRO A 34 -19.17 4.12 32.01
CA PRO A 34 -18.08 3.30 31.45
C PRO A 34 -18.27 2.93 29.97
N ALA A 35 -19.51 2.68 29.52
CA ALA A 35 -19.83 2.41 28.12
C ALA A 35 -19.54 3.59 27.16
N ALA A 36 -19.69 4.84 27.58
CA ALA A 36 -19.53 6.00 26.71
C ALA A 36 -18.07 6.27 26.30
N ARG A 37 -17.10 5.84 27.12
CA ARG A 37 -15.67 5.84 26.75
C ARG A 37 -15.40 4.89 25.58
N TRP A 38 -16.01 3.71 25.62
CA TRP A 38 -15.88 2.69 24.57
C TRP A 38 -16.67 3.03 23.30
N VAL A 39 -17.85 3.65 23.46
CA VAL A 39 -18.60 4.25 22.33
C VAL A 39 -17.74 5.30 21.63
N GLY A 40 -17.15 6.24 22.37
CA GLY A 40 -16.35 7.30 21.77
C GLY A 40 -15.07 6.80 21.11
N LEU A 41 -14.38 5.82 21.72
CA LEU A 41 -13.24 5.14 21.10
C LEU A 41 -13.65 4.48 19.76
N GLY A 42 -14.75 3.73 19.75
CA GLY A 42 -15.28 3.09 18.54
C GLY A 42 -15.70 4.09 17.46
N VAL A 43 -16.34 5.20 17.85
CA VAL A 43 -16.79 6.27 16.95
C VAL A 43 -15.63 7.08 16.36
N LEU A 44 -14.45 7.07 16.98
CA LEU A 44 -13.25 7.74 16.46
C LEU A 44 -12.38 6.80 15.61
N ILE A 45 -12.18 5.56 16.06
CA ILE A 45 -11.40 4.55 15.32
C ILE A 45 -12.16 4.04 14.09
N GLY A 46 -13.49 3.84 14.20
CA GLY A 46 -14.33 3.34 13.11
C GLY A 46 -14.15 4.15 11.82
N PRO A 47 -14.39 5.48 11.81
CA PRO A 47 -14.17 6.30 10.63
C PRO A 47 -12.72 6.28 10.14
N ALA A 48 -11.72 6.19 11.02
CA ALA A 48 -10.31 6.10 10.63
C ALA A 48 -10.01 4.80 9.85
N LEU A 49 -10.58 3.67 10.28
CA LEU A 49 -10.52 2.40 9.54
C LEU A 49 -11.31 2.47 8.23
N MET A 50 -12.47 3.13 8.24
CA MET A 50 -13.31 3.29 7.05
C MET A 50 -12.63 4.10 5.96
N VAL A 51 -11.66 4.98 6.24
CA VAL A 51 -10.93 5.76 5.22
C VAL A 51 -10.22 4.83 4.24
N TYR A 52 -9.61 3.76 4.75
CA TYR A 52 -8.90 2.76 3.97
C TYR A 52 -9.83 1.90 3.10
N ALA A 53 -11.10 1.76 3.51
CA ALA A 53 -12.09 1.00 2.76
C ALA A 53 -12.90 1.88 1.80
N HIS A 54 -13.41 3.03 2.26
CA HIS A 54 -14.31 3.89 1.51
C HIS A 54 -14.38 5.30 2.11
N ARG A 55 -13.54 6.21 1.59
CA ARG A 55 -13.35 7.59 2.08
C ARG A 55 -14.66 8.38 2.28
N VAL A 56 -15.61 8.31 1.35
CA VAL A 56 -16.90 9.04 1.48
C VAL A 56 -17.75 8.51 2.63
N ALA A 57 -17.67 7.20 2.92
CA ALA A 57 -18.39 6.62 4.06
C ALA A 57 -17.72 7.04 5.37
N ALA A 58 -16.39 7.14 5.40
CA ALA A 58 -15.66 7.71 6.53
C ALA A 58 -16.03 9.17 6.83
N VAL A 59 -16.25 9.99 5.80
CA VAL A 59 -16.73 11.38 5.98
C VAL A 59 -18.08 11.41 6.69
N TRP A 60 -19.05 10.62 6.20
CA TRP A 60 -20.37 10.56 6.81
C TRP A 60 -20.35 9.94 8.21
N ALA A 61 -19.47 8.97 8.45
CA ALA A 61 -19.27 8.39 9.77
C ALA A 61 -18.62 9.38 10.74
N ALA A 62 -17.69 10.21 10.30
CA ALA A 62 -17.09 11.29 11.10
C ALA A 62 -18.12 12.40 11.42
N VAL A 63 -18.96 12.77 10.45
CA VAL A 63 -20.07 13.72 10.66
C VAL A 63 -21.11 13.15 11.63
N LEU A 64 -21.52 11.89 11.44
CA LEU A 64 -22.46 11.22 12.33
C LEU A 64 -21.87 11.11 13.75
N GLY A 65 -20.59 10.77 13.86
CA GLY A 65 -19.85 10.75 15.13
C GLY A 65 -19.88 12.12 15.82
N ALA A 66 -19.61 13.20 15.08
CA ALA A 66 -19.68 14.56 15.63
C ALA A 66 -21.11 14.94 16.08
N VAL A 67 -22.14 14.58 15.31
CA VAL A 67 -23.55 14.83 15.65
C VAL A 67 -23.96 14.07 16.91
N LEU A 68 -23.62 12.78 17.00
CA LEU A 68 -23.93 11.92 18.16
C LEU A 68 -23.15 12.34 19.41
N TRP A 69 -21.95 12.88 19.25
CA TRP A 69 -21.11 13.32 20.35
C TRP A 69 -21.48 14.72 20.89
N THR A 70 -22.04 15.59 20.05
CA THR A 70 -22.44 16.95 20.43
C THR A 70 -23.35 17.00 21.68
N PRO A 71 -24.39 16.16 21.85
CA PRO A 71 -25.20 16.15 23.07
C PRO A 71 -24.54 15.44 24.27
N LEU A 72 -23.49 14.64 24.04
CA LEU A 72 -22.76 13.89 25.08
C LEU A 72 -21.53 14.64 25.61
N ALA A 73 -21.17 15.74 24.94
CA ALA A 73 -19.99 16.54 25.24
C ALA A 73 -20.14 17.33 26.54
N GLY A 74 -19.32 17.00 27.55
CA GLY A 74 -19.24 17.74 28.81
C GLY A 74 -18.56 19.11 28.70
N SER A 75 -17.96 19.43 27.55
CA SER A 75 -17.31 20.73 27.31
C SER A 75 -17.38 21.17 25.85
N PRO A 76 -17.42 22.50 25.59
CA PRO A 76 -17.35 23.03 24.22
C PRO A 76 -16.09 22.59 23.47
N GLY A 77 -14.97 22.36 24.18
CA GLY A 77 -13.73 21.84 23.58
C GLY A 77 -13.88 20.48 22.92
N THR A 78 -14.61 19.55 23.55
CA THR A 78 -14.90 18.23 22.95
C THR A 78 -15.76 18.34 21.68
N VAL A 79 -16.75 19.24 21.67
CA VAL A 79 -17.58 19.52 20.49
C VAL A 79 -16.70 20.04 19.34
N PHE A 80 -15.84 21.02 19.61
CA PHE A 80 -14.95 21.58 18.59
C PHE A 80 -13.96 20.55 18.05
N ALA A 81 -13.43 19.65 18.88
CA ALA A 81 -12.51 18.60 18.45
C ALA A 81 -13.19 17.57 17.52
N THR A 82 -14.41 17.14 17.84
CA THR A 82 -15.17 16.19 17.00
C THR A 82 -15.63 16.81 15.69
N TRP A 83 -16.07 18.08 15.70
CA TRP A 83 -16.42 18.78 14.47
C TRP A 83 -15.20 19.14 13.63
N GLY A 84 -14.05 19.45 14.25
CA GLY A 84 -12.78 19.63 13.57
C GLY A 84 -12.35 18.38 12.80
N TYR A 85 -12.52 17.19 13.40
CA TYR A 85 -12.29 15.91 12.72
C TYR A 85 -13.19 15.71 11.50
N ALA A 86 -14.49 15.99 11.64
CA ALA A 86 -15.44 15.90 10.53
C ALA A 86 -15.09 16.88 9.39
N VAL A 87 -14.67 18.11 9.71
CA VAL A 87 -14.22 19.10 8.72
C VAL A 87 -12.97 18.62 7.98
N VAL A 88 -11.97 18.07 8.68
CA VAL A 88 -10.77 17.51 8.05
C VAL A 88 -11.14 16.38 7.10
N ALA A 89 -12.01 15.45 7.51
CA ALA A 89 -12.49 14.37 6.65
C ALA A 89 -13.19 14.91 5.39
N ILE A 90 -14.04 15.94 5.51
CA ILE A 90 -14.70 16.59 4.38
C ILE A 90 -13.69 17.24 3.43
N LEU A 91 -12.73 18.00 3.97
CA LEU A 91 -11.70 18.68 3.17
C LEU A 91 -10.84 17.67 2.39
N VAL A 92 -10.39 16.61 3.07
CA VAL A 92 -9.67 15.47 2.48
C VAL A 92 -10.46 14.86 1.31
N SER A 93 -11.76 14.64 1.46
CA SER A 93 -12.59 14.07 0.39
C SER A 93 -12.78 14.98 -0.83
N ARG A 94 -12.52 16.29 -0.70
CA ARG A 94 -12.72 17.28 -1.76
C ARG A 94 -11.45 17.57 -2.56
N LEU A 95 -10.28 17.21 -2.05
CA LEU A 95 -8.98 17.46 -2.70
C LEU A 95 -8.73 16.56 -3.92
N ASP A 96 -9.45 15.44 -4.04
CA ASP A 96 -9.35 14.48 -5.16
C ASP A 96 -10.38 14.73 -6.27
N ARG A 97 -10.55 15.99 -6.68
CA ARG A 97 -11.31 16.23 -7.92
C ARG A 97 -10.42 15.85 -9.11
N PRO A 98 -10.82 14.87 -9.94
CA PRO A 98 -10.07 14.60 -11.16
C PRO A 98 -10.04 15.87 -12.02
N PRO A 99 -8.94 16.09 -12.77
CA PRO A 99 -8.87 17.18 -13.73
C PRO A 99 -10.05 17.09 -14.71
N PRO A 100 -10.50 18.23 -15.27
CA PRO A 100 -11.57 18.22 -16.25
C PRO A 100 -11.19 17.32 -17.44
N PRO A 101 -12.12 16.48 -17.93
CA PRO A 101 -11.81 15.55 -19.00
C PRO A 101 -11.41 16.32 -20.27
N LEU A 102 -10.48 15.75 -21.01
CA LEU A 102 -10.15 16.21 -22.35
C LEU A 102 -11.41 16.08 -23.25
N PRO A 103 -11.56 16.93 -24.28
CA PRO A 103 -12.68 16.83 -25.20
C PRO A 103 -12.54 15.60 -26.11
N VAL A 104 -13.02 14.45 -25.64
CA VAL A 104 -12.97 13.15 -26.34
C VAL A 104 -14.36 12.76 -26.84
N PRO A 105 -14.52 12.14 -28.02
CA PRO A 105 -15.81 11.62 -28.47
C PRO A 105 -16.39 10.62 -27.48
N HIS A 106 -17.69 10.72 -27.21
CA HIS A 106 -18.39 9.82 -26.29
C HIS A 106 -19.23 8.80 -27.07
N ARG A 107 -19.13 7.52 -26.69
CA ARG A 107 -19.93 6.43 -27.22
C ARG A 107 -20.34 5.48 -26.10
N LYS A 108 -21.52 4.90 -26.22
CA LYS A 108 -21.95 3.85 -25.30
C LYS A 108 -21.23 2.53 -25.68
N PRO A 109 -20.61 1.81 -24.72
CA PRO A 109 -20.05 0.50 -25.01
C PRO A 109 -21.14 -0.49 -25.44
N PRO A 110 -20.81 -1.52 -26.24
CA PRO A 110 -21.74 -2.61 -26.50
C PRO A 110 -22.17 -3.28 -25.18
N PRO A 111 -23.43 -3.76 -25.08
CA PRO A 111 -23.89 -4.42 -23.86
C PRO A 111 -23.16 -5.75 -23.67
N PRO A 112 -22.59 -6.02 -22.48
CA PRO A 112 -21.96 -7.31 -22.20
C PRO A 112 -23.04 -8.40 -22.04
N TYR A 113 -22.65 -9.65 -22.29
CA TYR A 113 -23.54 -10.80 -22.09
C TYR A 113 -23.96 -10.96 -20.61
N ALA A 114 -22.99 -10.80 -19.70
CA ALA A 114 -23.21 -10.73 -18.27
C ALA A 114 -22.22 -9.73 -17.65
N LEU A 115 -22.64 -9.06 -16.57
CA LEU A 115 -21.73 -8.27 -15.76
C LEU A 115 -21.12 -9.18 -14.69
N PRO A 116 -19.79 -9.20 -14.53
CA PRO A 116 -19.16 -9.94 -13.47
C PRO A 116 -19.61 -9.42 -12.10
N HIS A 117 -19.62 -10.30 -11.12
CA HIS A 117 -19.83 -9.92 -9.72
C HIS A 117 -18.52 -9.40 -9.15
N VAL A 118 -18.38 -8.08 -9.07
CA VAL A 118 -17.14 -7.45 -8.64
C VAL A 118 -17.14 -7.17 -7.13
N ALA A 119 -15.95 -7.17 -6.53
CA ALA A 119 -15.74 -6.96 -5.09
C ALA A 119 -16.39 -8.00 -4.15
N ALA A 120 -16.59 -9.24 -4.62
CA ALA A 120 -17.10 -10.35 -3.81
C ALA A 120 -16.35 -10.57 -2.48
N PRO A 121 -15.00 -10.47 -2.41
CA PRO A 121 -14.29 -10.60 -1.14
C PRO A 121 -14.65 -9.49 -0.15
N ALA A 122 -14.84 -8.26 -0.62
CA ALA A 122 -15.24 -7.13 0.21
C ALA A 122 -16.67 -7.30 0.72
N GLU A 123 -17.58 -7.82 -0.10
CA GLU A 123 -18.95 -8.13 0.29
C GLU A 123 -19.00 -9.21 1.37
N VAL A 124 -18.34 -10.36 1.14
CA VAL A 124 -18.31 -11.48 2.11
C VAL A 124 -17.68 -11.03 3.43
N THR A 125 -16.54 -10.33 3.37
CA THR A 125 -15.89 -9.78 4.57
C THR A 125 -16.78 -8.75 5.26
N GLY A 126 -17.46 -7.91 4.48
CA GLY A 126 -18.40 -6.90 4.99
C GLY A 126 -19.55 -7.53 5.78
N PHE A 127 -20.20 -8.56 5.23
CA PHE A 127 -21.25 -9.30 5.92
C PHE A 127 -20.73 -10.03 7.17
N ALA A 128 -19.57 -10.67 7.10
CA ALA A 128 -18.96 -11.34 8.24
C ALA A 128 -18.71 -10.37 9.40
N LEU A 129 -18.18 -9.17 9.10
CA LEU A 129 -17.95 -8.13 10.10
C LEU A 129 -19.25 -7.60 10.72
N LEU A 130 -20.32 -7.47 9.92
CA LEU A 130 -21.63 -7.08 10.44
C LEU A 130 -22.24 -8.15 11.36
N LEU A 131 -22.06 -9.45 11.05
CA LEU A 131 -22.50 -10.55 11.92
C LEU A 131 -21.71 -10.56 13.24
N VAL A 132 -20.40 -10.34 13.19
CA VAL A 132 -19.56 -10.21 14.39
C VAL A 132 -19.99 -9.00 15.21
N ALA A 133 -20.30 -7.87 14.57
CA ALA A 133 -20.81 -6.70 15.25
C ALA A 133 -22.19 -6.95 15.91
N ALA A 134 -23.11 -7.61 15.22
CA ALA A 134 -24.41 -7.96 15.78
C ALA A 134 -24.26 -8.89 17.01
N ALA A 135 -23.38 -9.89 16.93
CA ALA A 135 -23.07 -10.77 18.05
C ALA A 135 -22.45 -10.00 19.24
N GLY A 136 -21.56 -9.04 18.97
CA GLY A 136 -20.98 -8.18 19.98
C GLY A 136 -22.02 -7.30 20.69
N VAL A 137 -22.98 -6.73 19.95
CA VAL A 137 -24.09 -5.94 20.55
C VAL A 137 -24.96 -6.82 21.45
N VAL A 138 -25.32 -8.02 20.99
CA VAL A 138 -26.11 -8.98 21.80
C VAL A 138 -25.35 -9.36 23.07
N TRP A 139 -24.04 -9.58 22.99
CA TRP A 139 -23.22 -9.91 24.16
C TRP A 139 -23.20 -8.77 25.17
N VAL A 140 -22.97 -7.52 24.74
CA VAL A 140 -23.01 -6.35 25.62
C VAL A 140 -24.39 -6.13 26.24
N ALA A 141 -25.47 -6.47 25.53
CA ALA A 141 -26.83 -6.33 26.05
C ALA A 141 -27.17 -7.35 27.16
N VAL A 142 -26.44 -8.47 27.24
CA VAL A 142 -26.69 -9.55 28.20
C VAL A 142 -25.63 -9.60 29.31
N ASP A 143 -24.44 -9.05 29.09
CA ASP A 143 -23.31 -9.09 30.01
C ASP A 143 -22.59 -7.73 30.07
N ASP A 144 -22.74 -7.02 31.19
CA ASP A 144 -22.07 -5.74 31.45
C ASP A 144 -20.53 -5.87 31.46
N ALA A 145 -19.99 -7.07 31.71
CA ALA A 145 -18.54 -7.31 31.62
C ALA A 145 -18.03 -7.24 30.17
N ALA A 146 -18.92 -7.31 29.18
CA ALA A 146 -18.57 -7.19 27.76
C ALA A 146 -18.48 -5.74 27.26
N VAL A 147 -18.86 -4.75 28.08
CA VAL A 147 -18.81 -3.31 27.72
C VAL A 147 -17.47 -2.85 27.11
N PRO A 148 -16.29 -3.32 27.56
CA PRO A 148 -15.02 -2.98 26.92
C PRO A 148 -14.89 -3.40 25.44
N TRP A 149 -15.61 -4.42 25.01
CA TRP A 149 -15.58 -4.91 23.63
C TRP A 149 -16.39 -4.07 22.65
N LEU A 150 -17.21 -3.15 23.15
CA LEU A 150 -18.10 -2.31 22.34
C LEU A 150 -17.31 -1.50 21.29
N ALA A 151 -16.10 -1.04 21.61
CA ALA A 151 -15.26 -0.34 20.64
C ALA A 151 -14.89 -1.22 19.43
N GLY A 152 -14.53 -2.49 19.68
CA GLY A 152 -14.26 -3.46 18.63
C GLY A 152 -15.52 -3.78 17.83
N THR A 153 -16.67 -3.90 18.49
CA THR A 153 -17.97 -4.10 17.85
C THR A 153 -18.32 -2.95 16.90
N ILE A 154 -18.13 -1.71 17.33
CA ILE A 154 -18.37 -0.51 16.51
C ILE A 154 -17.37 -0.46 15.34
N CYS A 155 -16.09 -0.75 15.57
CA CYS A 155 -15.09 -0.79 14.50
C CYS A 155 -15.43 -1.85 13.44
N ALA A 156 -15.82 -3.05 13.86
CA ALA A 156 -16.26 -4.11 12.97
C ALA A 156 -17.50 -3.68 12.16
N PHE A 157 -18.49 -3.09 12.81
CA PHE A 157 -19.69 -2.56 12.15
C PHE A 157 -19.33 -1.52 11.09
N SER A 158 -18.53 -0.50 11.47
CA SER A 158 -18.09 0.58 10.59
C SER A 158 -17.32 0.06 9.38
N LEU A 159 -16.35 -0.84 9.59
CA LEU A 159 -15.58 -1.44 8.51
C LEU A 159 -16.47 -2.31 7.61
N GLY A 160 -17.39 -3.09 8.20
CA GLY A 160 -18.35 -3.89 7.46
C GLY A 160 -19.23 -3.07 6.52
N CYS A 161 -19.82 -1.98 7.04
CA CYS A 161 -20.58 -1.03 6.23
C CYS A 161 -19.74 -0.38 5.13
N ALA A 162 -18.48 -0.02 5.40
CA ALA A 162 -17.60 0.59 4.40
C ALA A 162 -17.25 -0.38 3.26
N LEU A 163 -16.98 -1.65 3.58
CA LEU A 163 -16.71 -2.67 2.58
C LEU A 163 -17.93 -2.97 1.71
N LEU A 164 -19.13 -3.03 2.29
CA LEU A 164 -20.37 -3.18 1.54
C LEU A 164 -20.67 -1.94 0.67
N ALA A 165 -20.47 -0.74 1.20
CA ALA A 165 -20.60 0.49 0.41
C ALA A 165 -19.62 0.54 -0.76
N ARG A 166 -18.38 0.07 -0.56
CA ARG A 166 -17.38 -0.12 -1.61
C ARG A 166 -17.87 -1.12 -2.66
N ALA A 167 -18.36 -2.29 -2.25
CA ALA A 167 -18.88 -3.30 -3.17
C ALA A 167 -20.04 -2.74 -4.03
N VAL A 168 -21.02 -2.08 -3.41
CA VAL A 168 -22.14 -1.45 -4.11
C VAL A 168 -21.66 -0.33 -5.05
N ARG A 169 -20.69 0.48 -4.63
CA ARG A 169 -20.08 1.51 -5.49
C ARG A 169 -19.42 0.89 -6.71
N HIS A 170 -18.59 -0.14 -6.54
CA HIS A 170 -17.93 -0.82 -7.65
C HIS A 170 -18.96 -1.43 -8.62
N GLN A 171 -19.98 -2.13 -8.11
CA GLN A 171 -21.04 -2.69 -8.94
C GLN A 171 -21.84 -1.60 -9.69
N SER A 172 -22.14 -0.49 -9.04
CA SER A 172 -22.87 0.63 -9.67
C SER A 172 -22.01 1.38 -10.70
N ALA A 173 -20.71 1.53 -10.46
CA ALA A 173 -19.78 2.15 -11.40
C ALA A 173 -19.59 1.29 -12.66
N LEU A 174 -19.43 -0.02 -12.47
CA LEU A 174 -19.40 -0.98 -13.58
C LEU A 174 -20.71 -0.95 -14.39
N ARG A 175 -21.88 -0.92 -13.74
CA ARG A 175 -23.17 -0.75 -14.45
C ARG A 175 -23.25 0.58 -15.20
N ARG A 176 -22.73 1.68 -14.62
CA ARG A 176 -22.70 3.00 -15.27
C ARG A 176 -21.83 2.99 -16.54
N LEU A 177 -20.71 2.28 -16.52
CA LEU A 177 -19.82 2.12 -17.69
C LEU A 177 -20.61 1.69 -18.93
N PHE A 178 -21.48 0.70 -18.79
CA PHE A 178 -22.26 0.14 -19.90
C PHE A 178 -23.63 0.81 -20.15
N THR A 179 -24.08 1.69 -19.26
CA THR A 179 -25.40 2.34 -19.38
C THR A 179 -25.32 3.77 -19.88
N VAL A 180 -24.22 4.47 -19.60
CA VAL A 180 -23.98 5.88 -19.95
C VAL A 180 -22.94 5.96 -21.08
N PRO A 181 -23.05 6.92 -22.02
CA PRO A 181 -21.98 7.18 -22.99
C PRO A 181 -20.65 7.47 -22.30
N GLN A 182 -19.58 6.80 -22.72
CA GLN A 182 -18.23 6.91 -22.17
C GLN A 182 -17.31 7.61 -23.18
N PRO A 183 -16.26 8.31 -22.73
CA PRO A 183 -15.20 8.75 -23.63
C PRO A 183 -14.56 7.54 -24.33
N VAL A 184 -14.23 7.70 -25.60
CA VAL A 184 -13.68 6.62 -26.43
C VAL A 184 -12.31 6.97 -26.95
N HIS A 185 -11.37 6.05 -26.75
CA HIS A 185 -10.00 6.18 -27.19
C HIS A 185 -9.62 5.02 -28.11
N SER A 186 -8.86 5.33 -29.16
CA SER A 186 -8.24 4.29 -30.00
C SER A 186 -6.96 3.86 -29.33
N VAL A 187 -6.83 2.57 -29.04
CA VAL A 187 -5.70 2.02 -28.27
C VAL A 187 -5.11 0.80 -28.95
N ARG A 188 -3.94 0.40 -28.48
CA ARG A 188 -3.36 -0.92 -28.75
C ARG A 188 -3.49 -1.77 -27.50
N ALA A 189 -3.75 -3.06 -27.66
CA ALA A 189 -3.92 -3.96 -26.52
C ALA A 189 -3.23 -5.29 -26.72
N VAL A 190 -2.74 -5.86 -25.63
CA VAL A 190 -2.20 -7.22 -25.57
C VAL A 190 -3.10 -8.03 -24.64
N GLU A 191 -3.76 -9.04 -25.19
CA GLU A 191 -4.61 -9.95 -24.43
C GLU A 191 -3.74 -11.02 -23.73
N GLN A 192 -3.90 -11.14 -22.42
CA GLN A 192 -3.29 -12.20 -21.61
C GLN A 192 -4.38 -12.94 -20.83
N GLU A 193 -4.07 -14.11 -20.29
CA GLU A 193 -5.05 -14.90 -19.54
C GLU A 193 -5.55 -14.14 -18.30
N GLY A 194 -6.84 -13.78 -18.30
CA GLY A 194 -7.49 -13.04 -17.21
C GLY A 194 -7.15 -11.55 -17.11
N HIS A 195 -6.32 -11.02 -18.03
CA HIS A 195 -5.77 -9.68 -17.94
C HIS A 195 -5.55 -9.04 -19.31
N VAL A 196 -5.67 -7.71 -19.42
CA VAL A 196 -5.39 -7.01 -20.67
C VAL A 196 -4.48 -5.81 -20.42
N HIS A 197 -3.37 -5.77 -21.15
CA HIS A 197 -2.47 -4.62 -21.20
C HIS A 197 -2.92 -3.68 -22.30
N VAL A 198 -2.98 -2.38 -22.01
CA VAL A 198 -3.48 -1.35 -22.92
C VAL A 198 -2.46 -0.22 -23.05
N LEU A 199 -2.24 0.20 -24.29
CA LEU A 199 -1.40 1.32 -24.67
C LEU A 199 -2.27 2.37 -25.35
N LEU A 200 -2.37 3.54 -24.72
CA LEU A 200 -3.07 4.69 -25.27
C LEU A 200 -2.04 5.68 -25.83
N PRO A 201 -1.90 5.83 -27.16
CA PRO A 201 -0.95 6.77 -27.74
C PRO A 201 -1.24 8.21 -27.33
N ALA A 202 -0.21 8.95 -26.93
CA ALA A 202 -0.31 10.38 -26.68
C ALA A 202 -0.32 11.18 -27.99
N GLU A 203 -0.78 12.44 -27.93
CA GLU A 203 -0.87 13.32 -29.10
C GLU A 203 0.49 13.63 -29.74
N ASP A 204 1.58 13.46 -28.99
CA ASP A 204 2.93 13.72 -29.47
C ASP A 204 3.46 12.64 -30.45
N GLY A 205 2.75 11.51 -30.54
CA GLY A 205 3.12 10.35 -31.36
C GLY A 205 4.43 9.69 -30.94
N ARG A 206 4.90 9.94 -29.71
CA ARG A 206 6.18 9.43 -29.18
C ARG A 206 6.04 8.78 -27.82
N THR A 207 4.99 9.09 -27.08
CA THR A 207 4.66 8.42 -25.82
C THR A 207 3.28 7.77 -25.89
N ALA A 208 3.05 6.83 -24.97
CA ALA A 208 1.75 6.22 -24.72
C ALA A 208 1.54 6.10 -23.22
N LEU A 209 0.28 6.09 -22.80
CA LEU A 209 -0.10 5.68 -21.45
C LEU A 209 -0.26 4.16 -21.45
N GLU A 210 0.59 3.48 -20.70
CA GLU A 210 0.50 2.06 -20.41
C GLU A 210 -0.27 1.84 -19.12
N PHE A 211 -1.25 0.93 -19.17
CA PHE A 211 -1.95 0.46 -17.99
C PHE A 211 -2.59 -0.90 -18.27
N ALA A 212 -3.04 -1.52 -17.20
CA ALA A 212 -3.41 -2.91 -17.23
C ALA A 212 -4.61 -3.12 -16.29
N PHE A 213 -5.56 -3.96 -16.69
CA PHE A 213 -6.69 -4.32 -15.82
C PHE A 213 -7.20 -5.74 -16.06
N ASP A 214 -7.67 -6.35 -14.98
CA ASP A 214 -8.21 -7.70 -14.98
C ASP A 214 -9.58 -7.73 -15.63
N VAL A 215 -9.85 -8.78 -16.40
CA VAL A 215 -11.10 -8.94 -17.17
C VAL A 215 -11.80 -10.25 -16.83
N ALA A 216 -13.13 -10.23 -16.89
CA ALA A 216 -13.94 -11.42 -16.78
C ALA A 216 -13.81 -12.18 -18.10
N GLU A 217 -13.09 -13.31 -18.06
CA GLU A 217 -12.72 -14.18 -19.18
C GLU A 217 -13.63 -14.09 -20.42
N PRO A 218 -13.07 -13.77 -21.58
CA PRO A 218 -13.26 -14.57 -22.78
C PRO A 218 -12.17 -15.66 -22.85
N GLU A 219 -12.53 -16.87 -23.29
CA GLU A 219 -11.58 -17.96 -23.55
C GLU A 219 -10.34 -17.45 -24.32
N PRO A 220 -9.11 -17.81 -23.90
CA PRO A 220 -7.90 -17.38 -24.61
C PRO A 220 -7.95 -17.84 -26.07
N ARG A 221 -7.54 -16.95 -26.99
CA ARG A 221 -7.23 -17.35 -28.37
C ARG A 221 -6.03 -18.31 -28.27
N HIS A 222 -6.24 -19.59 -28.54
CA HIS A 222 -5.20 -20.63 -28.61
C HIS A 222 -4.36 -20.49 -29.89
N ASP A 223 -3.76 -19.33 -30.12
CA ASP A 223 -2.76 -19.17 -31.16
C ASP A 223 -1.41 -19.00 -30.47
N GLU A 224 -0.67 -20.11 -30.46
CA GLU A 224 0.67 -20.27 -29.91
C GLU A 224 1.68 -19.30 -30.59
N ASP A 225 2.56 -18.75 -29.75
CA ASP A 225 3.95 -18.33 -30.03
C ASP A 225 4.32 -16.86 -30.35
N ASP A 226 3.41 -15.91 -30.60
CA ASP A 226 3.82 -14.50 -30.74
C ASP A 226 2.89 -13.50 -30.03
N VAL A 227 3.40 -12.82 -28.99
CA VAL A 227 2.69 -11.74 -28.28
C VAL A 227 2.66 -10.50 -29.19
N HIS A 228 1.52 -10.20 -29.79
CA HIS A 228 1.34 -9.03 -30.64
C HIS A 228 0.29 -8.07 -30.08
N THR A 229 0.50 -6.77 -30.27
CA THR A 229 -0.50 -5.75 -29.97
C THR A 229 -1.58 -5.67 -31.03
N GLU A 230 -2.84 -5.82 -30.63
CA GLU A 230 -4.01 -5.67 -31.49
C GLU A 230 -4.58 -4.24 -31.41
N ALA A 231 -5.20 -3.77 -32.50
CA ALA A 231 -5.93 -2.52 -32.49
C ALA A 231 -7.25 -2.69 -31.73
N ALA A 232 -7.51 -1.78 -30.78
CA ALA A 232 -8.64 -1.89 -29.88
C ALA A 232 -9.29 -0.53 -29.59
N VAL A 233 -10.48 -0.58 -29.02
CA VAL A 233 -11.26 0.59 -28.62
C VAL A 233 -11.46 0.57 -27.12
N LEU A 234 -10.94 1.58 -26.43
CA LEU A 234 -11.11 1.78 -25.01
C LEU A 234 -12.34 2.65 -24.74
N TYR A 235 -13.18 2.22 -23.82
CA TYR A 235 -14.31 2.98 -23.28
C TYR A 235 -14.04 3.38 -21.84
N GLY A 236 -14.09 4.68 -21.55
CA GLY A 236 -13.78 5.26 -20.24
C GLY A 236 -12.43 5.99 -20.25
N ASP A 237 -12.18 6.78 -19.21
CA ASP A 237 -10.91 7.51 -19.06
C ASP A 237 -9.92 6.67 -18.26
N PRO A 238 -8.70 6.40 -18.77
CA PRO A 238 -7.70 5.57 -18.11
C PRO A 238 -6.98 6.34 -17.00
N ILE A 239 -7.69 6.56 -15.89
CA ILE A 239 -7.17 7.21 -14.69
C ILE A 239 -7.17 6.16 -13.58
N PRO A 240 -6.12 6.08 -12.73
CA PRO A 240 -6.11 5.14 -11.62
C PRO A 240 -7.40 5.19 -10.78
N GLY A 241 -8.04 4.03 -10.61
CA GLY A 241 -9.31 3.89 -9.90
C GLY A 241 -10.59 4.13 -10.71
N SER A 242 -10.48 4.54 -11.99
CA SER A 242 -11.62 4.60 -12.91
C SER A 242 -11.97 3.21 -13.44
N TRP A 243 -13.11 3.08 -14.13
CA TRP A 243 -13.49 1.85 -14.80
C TRP A 243 -13.36 2.04 -16.31
N CYS A 244 -12.69 1.10 -16.97
CA CYS A 244 -12.54 1.07 -18.42
C CYS A 244 -12.98 -0.29 -18.97
N ALA A 245 -13.59 -0.30 -20.14
CA ALA A 245 -13.86 -1.52 -20.90
C ALA A 245 -13.12 -1.44 -22.23
N LEU A 246 -12.70 -2.59 -22.75
CA LEU A 246 -11.94 -2.65 -23.99
C LEU A 246 -12.68 -3.52 -25.01
N GLU A 247 -12.73 -3.08 -26.26
CA GLU A 247 -13.21 -3.86 -27.39
C GLU A 247 -12.05 -4.18 -28.34
N VAL A 248 -11.71 -5.46 -28.48
CA VAL A 248 -10.67 -5.99 -29.38
C VAL A 248 -11.35 -6.93 -30.38
N ASP A 249 -11.17 -6.73 -31.68
CA ASP A 249 -11.78 -7.59 -32.73
C ASP A 249 -13.30 -7.88 -32.51
N ARG A 250 -14.05 -6.85 -32.07
CA ARG A 250 -15.50 -6.91 -31.70
C ARG A 250 -15.83 -7.77 -30.47
N ARG A 251 -14.83 -8.24 -29.73
CA ARG A 251 -14.97 -8.88 -28.42
C ARG A 251 -14.84 -7.83 -27.35
N LEU A 252 -15.79 -7.83 -26.41
CA LEU A 252 -15.82 -6.87 -25.32
C LEU A 252 -15.21 -7.52 -24.07
N HIS A 253 -14.11 -6.95 -23.59
CA HIS A 253 -13.45 -7.33 -22.36
C HIS A 253 -14.04 -6.52 -21.21
N VAL A 254 -14.76 -7.22 -20.33
CA VAL A 254 -15.47 -6.61 -19.21
C VAL A 254 -14.54 -6.61 -18.01
N PRO A 255 -14.21 -5.45 -17.41
CA PRO A 255 -13.30 -5.37 -16.29
C PRO A 255 -13.88 -6.05 -15.04
N VAL A 256 -13.04 -6.71 -14.24
CA VAL A 256 -13.39 -7.18 -12.88
C VAL A 256 -12.89 -6.24 -11.77
N GLY A 257 -12.04 -5.29 -12.13
CA GLY A 257 -11.52 -4.25 -11.24
C GLY A 257 -11.39 -2.89 -11.94
N PRO A 258 -11.24 -1.80 -11.19
CA PRO A 258 -10.88 -0.51 -11.76
C PRO A 258 -9.45 -0.54 -12.34
N VAL A 259 -9.14 0.42 -13.21
CA VAL A 259 -7.78 0.62 -13.75
C VAL A 259 -6.78 0.81 -12.61
N GLY A 260 -5.66 0.09 -12.71
CA GLY A 260 -4.56 0.15 -11.77
C GLY A 260 -3.67 1.37 -11.98
N GLU A 261 -2.37 1.18 -11.84
CA GLU A 261 -1.38 2.20 -12.15
C GLU A 261 -1.36 2.50 -13.66
N VAL A 262 -1.12 3.77 -13.99
CA VAL A 262 -1.02 4.26 -15.37
C VAL A 262 0.33 4.96 -15.50
N VAL A 263 1.17 4.44 -16.39
CA VAL A 263 2.55 4.89 -16.58
C VAL A 263 2.69 5.47 -17.99
N GLU A 264 3.49 6.52 -18.14
CA GLU A 264 3.80 7.05 -19.48
C GLU A 264 5.06 6.35 -20.01
N VAL A 265 4.95 5.73 -21.18
CA VAL A 265 6.02 4.93 -21.80
C VAL A 265 6.33 5.43 -23.22
N PRO A 266 7.56 5.24 -23.73
CA PRO A 266 7.87 5.48 -25.14
C PRO A 266 7.03 4.60 -26.08
N TYR A 267 6.54 5.17 -27.18
CA TYR A 267 5.65 4.48 -28.12
C TYR A 267 6.20 4.56 -29.55
N ASP A 268 6.29 3.41 -30.23
CA ASP A 268 6.64 3.34 -31.65
C ASP A 268 5.40 3.15 -32.52
N VAL A 269 5.06 4.21 -33.27
CA VAL A 269 3.90 4.23 -34.16
C VAL A 269 4.05 3.24 -35.34
N VAL A 270 5.27 2.86 -35.71
CA VAL A 270 5.56 2.02 -36.88
C VAL A 270 5.31 0.55 -36.58
N GLU A 271 5.73 0.06 -35.41
CA GLU A 271 5.56 -1.34 -35.01
C GLU A 271 4.23 -1.57 -34.27
N GLY A 272 3.60 -0.51 -33.76
CA GLY A 272 2.30 -0.59 -33.08
C GLY A 272 2.34 -1.29 -31.72
N LEU A 273 3.53 -1.75 -31.33
CA LEU A 273 3.90 -2.23 -30.03
C LEU A 273 4.11 -1.01 -29.09
N PRO A 274 4.25 -1.18 -27.76
CA PRO A 274 5.14 -0.26 -27.06
C PRO A 274 6.41 -0.22 -27.92
N ARG A 275 7.15 0.89 -28.00
CA ARG A 275 8.53 0.68 -28.42
C ARG A 275 9.01 -0.33 -27.39
N GLU A 276 9.23 -1.59 -27.79
CA GLU A 276 10.04 -2.47 -26.99
C GLU A 276 11.28 -1.60 -26.92
N ILE A 277 11.37 -0.92 -25.78
CA ILE A 277 12.60 -0.84 -25.10
C ILE A 277 12.98 -2.31 -25.06
N GLU A 278 13.64 -2.77 -26.13
CA GLU A 278 14.58 -3.87 -26.06
C GLU A 278 15.18 -3.63 -24.69
N ASP A 279 14.97 -4.56 -23.76
CA ASP A 279 15.18 -4.36 -22.32
C ASP A 279 16.49 -3.57 -22.04
N ASP A 280 17.44 -3.67 -22.96
CA ASP A 280 18.64 -2.86 -23.18
C ASP A 280 18.53 -1.30 -23.20
N GLU A 281 17.48 -0.63 -23.73
CA GLU A 281 17.41 0.86 -23.80
C GLU A 281 16.95 1.54 -22.50
N GLU A 282 16.04 0.96 -21.70
CA GLU A 282 15.72 1.46 -20.34
C GLU A 282 16.69 0.92 -19.31
N GLN A 283 17.39 -0.17 -19.61
CA GLN A 283 18.54 -0.61 -18.83
C GLN A 283 19.79 0.23 -19.10
N LEU A 284 19.72 1.27 -19.94
CA LEU A 284 20.75 2.29 -20.02
C LEU A 284 20.99 2.83 -18.62
N VAL A 285 22.21 2.59 -18.16
CA VAL A 285 22.66 3.10 -16.88
C VAL A 285 22.74 4.60 -17.01
N ASP A 286 21.91 5.33 -16.27
CA ASP A 286 22.14 6.76 -16.08
C ASP A 286 23.54 6.96 -15.46
N PRO A 287 24.52 7.45 -16.24
CA PRO A 287 25.90 7.55 -15.78
C PRO A 287 26.04 8.57 -14.65
N ASP A 288 25.10 9.52 -14.54
CA ASP A 288 25.07 10.54 -13.49
C ASP A 288 24.48 9.99 -12.18
N ALA A 289 23.64 8.96 -12.25
CA ALA A 289 23.16 8.21 -11.08
C ALA A 289 24.20 7.23 -10.52
N LEU A 290 25.20 6.82 -11.30
CA LEU A 290 26.30 5.98 -10.80
C LEU A 290 27.22 6.75 -9.84
N ARG A 291 27.40 6.21 -8.64
CA ARG A 291 28.41 6.73 -7.69
C ARG A 291 29.81 6.46 -8.24
N PRO A 292 30.81 7.32 -7.94
CA PRO A 292 32.21 7.07 -8.30
C PRO A 292 32.70 5.69 -7.83
N ALA A 293 32.33 5.29 -6.60
CA ALA A 293 32.68 3.99 -6.04
C ALA A 293 32.08 2.79 -6.80
N ASP A 294 30.95 2.97 -7.48
CA ASP A 294 30.32 1.93 -8.29
C ASP A 294 30.88 1.94 -9.72
N ARG A 295 31.11 3.15 -10.28
CA ARG A 295 31.70 3.35 -11.61
C ARG A 295 33.10 2.74 -11.72
N ASP A 296 33.96 3.04 -10.74
CA ASP A 296 35.37 2.68 -10.72
C ASP A 296 35.64 1.28 -10.16
N ALA A 297 34.63 0.63 -9.57
CA ALA A 297 34.77 -0.72 -9.03
C ALA A 297 34.90 -1.75 -10.16
N GLY A 298 35.91 -2.62 -10.06
CA GLY A 298 36.06 -3.76 -10.95
C GLY A 298 34.88 -4.72 -10.89
N ALA A 299 34.64 -5.45 -11.99
CA ALA A 299 33.48 -6.35 -12.16
C ALA A 299 33.31 -7.40 -11.04
N PHE A 300 34.42 -7.83 -10.44
CA PHE A 300 34.43 -8.86 -9.38
C PHE A 300 34.49 -8.29 -7.96
N VAL A 301 34.53 -6.96 -7.80
CA VAL A 301 34.55 -6.33 -6.48
C VAL A 301 33.12 -6.36 -5.91
N PRO A 302 32.88 -7.06 -4.79
CA PRO A 302 31.55 -7.15 -4.23
C PRO A 302 31.10 -5.81 -3.63
N ARG A 303 29.97 -5.32 -4.09
CA ARG A 303 29.30 -4.09 -3.64
C ARG A 303 28.18 -4.48 -2.67
N GLU A 304 27.90 -3.64 -1.67
CA GLU A 304 26.86 -3.88 -0.67
C GLU A 304 25.92 -2.67 -0.53
N HIS A 305 24.63 -2.93 -0.37
CA HIS A 305 23.59 -1.99 -0.01
C HIS A 305 22.93 -2.42 1.29
N ARG A 306 22.72 -1.43 2.16
CA ARG A 306 22.01 -1.55 3.43
C ARG A 306 21.28 -0.25 3.72
N ILE A 307 20.14 -0.33 4.38
CA ILE A 307 19.46 0.86 4.92
C ILE A 307 20.42 1.56 5.89
N SER A 308 20.39 2.90 5.93
CA SER A 308 21.24 3.66 6.84
C SER A 308 21.06 3.13 8.28
N PRO A 309 22.15 2.85 9.02
CA PRO A 309 22.03 2.27 10.36
C PRO A 309 21.17 3.13 11.28
N GLN A 310 21.33 4.45 11.21
CA GLN A 310 20.54 5.38 12.01
C GLN A 310 19.04 5.26 11.72
N ARG A 311 18.64 5.27 10.44
CA ARG A 311 17.22 5.11 10.07
C ARG A 311 16.68 3.75 10.50
N ALA A 312 17.43 2.69 10.20
CA ALA A 312 17.01 1.32 10.50
C ALA A 312 16.81 1.11 12.02
N TRP A 313 17.72 1.65 12.84
CA TRP A 313 17.61 1.62 14.30
C TRP A 313 16.42 2.44 14.80
N THR A 314 16.25 3.67 14.32
CA THR A 314 15.12 4.53 14.71
C THR A 314 13.78 3.88 14.36
N ALA A 315 13.63 3.35 13.15
CA ALA A 315 12.42 2.66 12.72
C ALA A 315 12.15 1.42 13.58
N THR A 316 13.20 0.62 13.86
CA THR A 316 13.08 -0.57 14.73
C THR A 316 12.61 -0.21 16.14
N ILE A 317 13.18 0.85 16.73
CA ILE A 317 12.77 1.35 18.05
C ILE A 317 11.33 1.84 18.03
N ALA A 318 10.95 2.63 17.01
CA ALA A 318 9.59 3.14 16.87
C ALA A 318 8.55 2.02 16.75
N ILE A 319 8.84 0.97 15.97
CA ILE A 319 7.98 -0.21 15.83
C ILE A 319 7.84 -0.93 17.18
N GLY A 320 8.97 -1.23 17.85
CA GLY A 320 8.97 -1.95 19.12
C GLY A 320 8.23 -1.21 20.23
N LEU A 321 8.52 0.08 20.40
CA LEU A 321 7.89 0.95 21.39
C LEU A 321 6.40 1.21 21.07
N GLY A 322 6.08 1.48 19.80
CA GLY A 322 4.71 1.74 19.35
C GLY A 322 3.81 0.52 19.57
N ALA A 323 4.27 -0.68 19.21
CA ALA A 323 3.54 -1.92 19.45
C ALA A 323 3.29 -2.17 20.95
N ALA A 324 4.32 -1.94 21.79
CA ALA A 324 4.22 -2.10 23.23
C ALA A 324 3.19 -1.13 23.84
N LEU A 325 3.28 0.17 23.52
CA LEU A 325 2.36 1.18 24.03
C LEU A 325 0.91 0.88 23.60
N ALA A 326 0.67 0.65 22.31
CA ALA A 326 -0.67 0.42 21.79
C ALA A 326 -1.35 -0.81 22.43
N LEU A 327 -0.64 -1.95 22.50
CA LEU A 327 -1.23 -3.18 23.07
C LEU A 327 -1.36 -3.11 24.59
N THR A 328 -0.44 -2.43 25.29
CA THR A 328 -0.53 -2.29 26.75
C THR A 328 -1.65 -1.34 27.15
N GLU A 329 -1.88 -0.28 26.37
CA GLU A 329 -3.02 0.62 26.55
C GLU A 329 -4.34 -0.13 26.37
N VAL A 330 -4.48 -0.91 25.29
CA VAL A 330 -5.65 -1.79 25.08
C VAL A 330 -5.83 -2.77 26.25
N ALA A 331 -4.75 -3.38 26.73
CA ALA A 331 -4.78 -4.30 27.85
C ALA A 331 -5.20 -3.64 29.18
N HIS A 332 -4.72 -2.42 29.42
CA HIS A 332 -5.09 -1.61 30.59
C HIS A 332 -6.56 -1.25 30.56
N LEU A 333 -7.03 -0.78 29.40
CA LEU A 333 -8.45 -0.49 29.22
C LEU A 333 -9.31 -1.75 29.38
N ALA A 334 -8.81 -2.93 28.99
CA ALA A 334 -9.46 -4.21 29.23
C ALA A 334 -9.44 -4.69 30.70
N GLY A 335 -8.88 -3.90 31.63
CA GLY A 335 -8.88 -4.20 33.06
C GLY A 335 -7.89 -5.28 33.48
N LEU A 336 -6.86 -5.56 32.67
CA LEU A 336 -5.84 -6.55 33.04
C LEU A 336 -5.07 -6.10 34.29
N PRO A 337 -4.77 -7.02 35.22
CA PRO A 337 -3.99 -6.69 36.41
C PRO A 337 -2.57 -6.28 36.01
N PRO A 338 -1.81 -5.60 36.90
CA PRO A 338 -0.46 -5.09 36.59
C PRO A 338 0.50 -6.16 36.03
N GLY A 339 0.39 -7.40 36.49
CA GLY A 339 1.16 -8.53 35.95
C GLY A 339 0.81 -8.84 34.49
N GLY A 340 -0.47 -8.79 34.13
CA GLY A 340 -0.95 -8.98 32.76
C GLY A 340 -0.47 -7.88 31.81
N LEU A 341 -0.45 -6.61 32.26
CA LEU A 341 0.08 -5.49 31.48
C LEU A 341 1.57 -5.66 31.17
N ILE A 342 2.37 -6.12 32.13
CA ILE A 342 3.79 -6.40 31.91
C ILE A 342 3.98 -7.49 30.84
N VAL A 343 3.17 -8.56 30.90
CA VAL A 343 3.24 -9.65 29.92
C VAL A 343 2.87 -9.15 28.53
N VAL A 344 1.77 -8.39 28.39
CA VAL A 344 1.36 -7.83 27.10
C VAL A 344 2.42 -6.88 26.54
N ALA A 345 2.95 -5.97 27.35
CA ALA A 345 4.03 -5.06 26.97
C ALA A 345 5.27 -5.83 26.49
N ALA A 346 5.67 -6.88 27.23
CA ALA A 346 6.83 -7.71 26.91
C ALA A 346 6.68 -8.46 25.59
N VAL A 347 5.54 -9.10 25.36
CA VAL A 347 5.26 -9.85 24.12
C VAL A 347 5.16 -8.90 22.93
N ALA A 348 4.43 -7.79 23.08
CA ALA A 348 4.26 -6.78 22.04
C ALA A 348 5.60 -6.15 21.64
N ALA A 349 6.41 -5.73 22.62
CA ALA A 349 7.75 -5.21 22.38
C ALA A 349 8.62 -6.25 21.68
N ALA A 350 8.63 -7.51 22.14
CA ALA A 350 9.45 -8.57 21.55
C ALA A 350 9.09 -8.81 20.08
N ALA A 351 7.79 -8.91 19.77
CA ALA A 351 7.29 -9.06 18.41
C ALA A 351 7.65 -7.85 17.53
N GLY A 352 7.46 -6.63 18.04
CA GLY A 352 7.79 -5.39 17.32
C GLY A 352 9.29 -5.26 17.04
N PHE A 353 10.16 -5.56 18.02
CA PHE A 353 11.61 -5.54 17.83
C PHE A 353 12.11 -6.64 16.89
N GLU A 354 11.54 -7.85 16.94
CA GLU A 354 11.88 -8.92 15.99
C GLU A 354 11.43 -8.56 14.56
N PHE A 355 10.25 -7.96 14.41
CA PHE A 355 9.77 -7.46 13.13
C PHE A 355 10.65 -6.32 12.59
N GLY A 356 10.96 -5.32 13.42
CA GLY A 356 11.87 -4.23 13.06
C GLY A 356 13.27 -4.73 12.70
N TRP A 357 13.79 -5.72 13.45
CA TRP A 357 15.04 -6.39 13.11
C TRP A 357 14.99 -7.02 11.71
N ARG A 358 13.97 -7.85 11.42
CA ARG A 358 13.86 -8.56 10.14
C ARG A 358 13.57 -7.64 8.96
N SER A 359 12.87 -6.53 9.17
CA SER A 359 12.43 -5.62 8.11
C SER A 359 13.36 -4.43 7.88
N GLN A 360 14.15 -4.00 8.88
CA GLN A 360 14.97 -2.79 8.79
C GLN A 360 16.47 -3.04 8.96
N LEU A 361 16.87 -3.82 9.97
CA LEU A 361 18.28 -3.96 10.36
C LEU A 361 18.98 -5.19 9.74
N ARG A 362 18.22 -6.26 9.50
CA ARG A 362 18.67 -7.49 8.85
C ARG A 362 18.85 -7.33 7.32
N PRO A 363 17.95 -6.62 6.60
CA PRO A 363 18.03 -6.61 5.15
C PRO A 363 19.35 -6.06 4.61
N ARG A 364 19.97 -6.83 3.72
CA ARG A 364 21.21 -6.47 3.02
C ARG A 364 21.20 -7.05 1.63
N LEU A 365 21.77 -6.31 0.70
CA LEU A 365 21.99 -6.76 -0.67
C LEU A 365 23.48 -6.66 -0.97
N ARG A 366 24.05 -7.70 -1.59
CA ARG A 366 25.42 -7.72 -2.07
C ARG A 366 25.44 -8.20 -3.51
N TRP A 367 26.25 -7.59 -4.36
CA TRP A 367 26.30 -7.94 -5.79
C TRP A 367 27.70 -7.77 -6.38
N HIS A 368 27.99 -8.52 -7.44
CA HIS A 368 29.11 -8.31 -8.38
C HIS A 368 28.74 -8.98 -9.71
N ALA A 369 29.66 -9.05 -10.67
CA ALA A 369 29.37 -9.61 -11.99
C ALA A 369 28.98 -11.09 -12.04
N GLY A 370 29.04 -11.82 -10.92
CA GLY A 370 28.66 -13.23 -10.84
C GLY A 370 27.22 -13.45 -10.36
N GLY A 371 26.55 -12.38 -9.91
CA GLY A 371 25.19 -12.44 -9.41
C GLY A 371 24.95 -11.55 -8.19
N VAL A 372 23.86 -11.85 -7.51
CA VAL A 372 23.36 -11.13 -6.35
C VAL A 372 23.18 -12.07 -5.16
N ALA A 373 23.30 -11.50 -3.98
CA ALA A 373 23.06 -12.16 -2.72
C ALA A 373 22.27 -11.22 -1.82
N ALA A 374 21.09 -11.63 -1.39
CA ALA A 374 20.23 -10.84 -0.53
C ALA A 374 19.94 -11.59 0.77
N VAL A 375 19.97 -10.88 1.87
CA VAL A 375 19.34 -11.33 3.12
C VAL A 375 18.08 -10.48 3.25
N GLY A 376 16.91 -11.08 3.10
CA GLY A 376 15.61 -10.41 3.23
C GLY A 376 14.86 -10.84 4.48
N PHE A 377 13.56 -10.50 4.52
CA PHE A 377 12.67 -10.98 5.58
C PHE A 377 12.58 -12.52 5.60
N ARG A 378 12.46 -13.14 4.42
CA ARG A 378 12.27 -14.59 4.22
C ARG A 378 13.54 -15.43 4.42
N GLY A 379 14.73 -14.86 4.25
CA GLY A 379 15.96 -15.66 4.35
C GLY A 379 17.10 -15.11 3.50
N LEU A 380 18.10 -15.96 3.31
CA LEU A 380 19.22 -15.75 2.39
C LEU A 380 18.81 -16.24 0.99
N SER A 381 19.04 -15.42 -0.03
CA SER A 381 18.93 -15.78 -1.45
C SER A 381 20.26 -15.48 -2.13
N ARG A 382 20.71 -16.35 -3.02
CA ARG A 382 21.95 -16.15 -3.79
C ARG A 382 21.72 -16.65 -5.21
N GLU A 383 21.64 -15.74 -6.14
CA GLU A 383 21.30 -16.05 -7.53
C GLU A 383 22.35 -15.49 -8.49
N PRO A 384 22.71 -16.25 -9.54
CA PRO A 384 23.52 -15.72 -10.62
C PRO A 384 22.73 -14.69 -11.42
N TRP A 385 23.46 -13.86 -12.17
CA TRP A 385 22.81 -13.07 -13.23
C TRP A 385 22.37 -14.01 -14.34
N ALA A 386 21.15 -13.84 -14.79
CA ALA A 386 20.58 -14.51 -15.95
C ALA A 386 20.20 -13.46 -17.02
N THR A 387 20.00 -13.90 -18.25
CA THR A 387 19.66 -13.03 -19.38
C THR A 387 18.34 -12.30 -19.15
N ASP A 388 17.39 -12.93 -18.47
CA ASP A 388 16.07 -12.43 -18.06
C ASP A 388 16.07 -11.66 -16.73
N SER A 389 17.24 -11.39 -16.15
CA SER A 389 17.32 -10.62 -14.90
C SER A 389 16.98 -9.15 -15.14
N ALA A 390 16.04 -8.61 -14.37
CA ALA A 390 15.54 -7.25 -14.51
C ALA A 390 15.70 -6.48 -13.19
N VAL A 391 15.84 -5.16 -13.29
CA VAL A 391 15.95 -4.26 -12.14
C VAL A 391 15.01 -3.10 -12.34
N VAL A 392 14.00 -2.99 -11.48
CA VAL A 392 12.94 -1.98 -11.56
C VAL A 392 12.85 -1.24 -10.23
N HIS A 393 12.66 0.08 -10.30
CA HIS A 393 12.33 0.90 -9.14
C HIS A 393 10.81 1.08 -9.08
N ASP A 394 10.23 0.73 -7.94
CA ASP A 394 8.85 1.08 -7.61
C ASP A 394 8.86 2.44 -6.88
N ASP A 395 7.97 3.35 -7.29
CA ASP A 395 7.76 4.68 -6.71
C ASP A 395 7.55 4.66 -5.18
N GLU A 396 7.26 3.50 -4.59
CA GLU A 396 7.16 3.29 -3.15
C GLU A 396 8.53 3.17 -2.41
N GLY A 397 9.66 3.35 -3.09
CA GLY A 397 10.99 3.32 -2.48
C GLY A 397 11.50 1.89 -2.24
N THR A 398 11.10 0.98 -3.12
CA THR A 398 11.56 -0.42 -3.18
C THR A 398 12.16 -0.66 -4.56
N VAL A 399 13.26 -1.40 -4.62
CA VAL A 399 13.81 -1.89 -5.88
C VAL A 399 13.43 -3.36 -6.00
N VAL A 400 12.71 -3.70 -7.06
CA VAL A 400 12.37 -5.07 -7.45
C VAL A 400 13.47 -5.56 -8.38
N LEU A 401 14.08 -6.68 -8.00
CA LEU A 401 15.18 -7.30 -8.73
C LEU A 401 14.79 -8.74 -9.06
N THR A 402 14.74 -9.09 -10.34
CA THR A 402 14.68 -10.48 -10.78
C THR A 402 16.09 -10.94 -11.11
N ALA A 403 16.51 -12.07 -10.54
CA ALA A 403 17.82 -12.67 -10.80
C ALA A 403 17.67 -14.18 -10.85
N GLY A 404 17.81 -14.76 -12.05
CA GLY A 404 17.40 -16.14 -12.30
C GLY A 404 15.95 -16.36 -11.90
N GLU A 405 15.67 -17.39 -11.09
CA GLU A 405 14.31 -17.72 -10.64
C GLU A 405 13.83 -16.90 -9.43
N ALA A 406 14.67 -16.03 -8.83
CA ALA A 406 14.29 -15.29 -7.64
C ALA A 406 13.81 -13.86 -7.94
N VAL A 407 12.72 -13.48 -7.28
CA VAL A 407 12.26 -12.09 -7.17
C VAL A 407 12.63 -11.53 -5.80
N LEU A 408 13.44 -10.47 -5.79
CA LEU A 408 14.01 -9.85 -4.60
C LEU A 408 13.46 -8.42 -4.46
N ASN A 409 12.74 -8.17 -3.37
CA ASN A 409 12.29 -6.82 -3.00
C ASN A 409 13.29 -6.19 -2.03
N VAL A 410 14.00 -5.18 -2.50
CA VAL A 410 15.06 -4.50 -1.76
C VAL A 410 14.55 -3.14 -1.28
N PRO A 411 14.39 -2.92 0.04
CA PRO A 411 13.96 -1.63 0.55
C PRO A 411 15.07 -0.58 0.34
N VAL A 412 14.71 0.53 -0.33
CA VAL A 412 15.61 1.68 -0.56
C VAL A 412 14.92 2.96 -0.12
N PRO A 413 14.56 3.07 1.16
CA PRO A 413 13.79 4.21 1.59
C PRO A 413 14.65 5.48 1.58
N PRO A 414 14.08 6.69 1.49
CA PRO A 414 14.85 7.93 1.31
C PRO A 414 16.03 8.06 2.29
N PRO A 415 17.22 8.52 1.85
CA PRO A 415 18.37 8.63 2.74
C PRO A 415 18.06 9.58 3.90
N TRP A 416 18.07 9.03 5.12
CA TRP A 416 17.88 9.80 6.34
C TRP A 416 18.96 9.41 7.36
N PRO A 417 19.73 10.38 7.90
CA PRO A 417 19.80 11.79 7.49
C PRO A 417 20.27 11.97 6.03
N ALA A 418 19.99 13.12 5.41
CA ALA A 418 20.27 13.39 3.98
C ALA A 418 21.74 13.23 3.56
N ARG A 419 22.68 13.19 4.52
CA ARG A 419 24.12 12.95 4.29
C ARG A 419 24.55 11.48 4.50
N SER A 420 23.60 10.54 4.63
CA SER A 420 23.94 9.13 4.84
C SER A 420 24.61 8.51 3.59
N GLN A 421 25.54 7.57 3.79
CA GLN A 421 26.16 6.80 2.70
C GLN A 421 25.20 5.83 1.99
N GLN A 422 23.90 5.83 2.33
CA GLN A 422 22.90 4.94 1.73
C GLN A 422 22.64 5.33 0.27
N ARG A 423 22.57 4.36 -0.66
CA ARG A 423 22.17 4.60 -2.06
C ARG A 423 20.71 5.06 -2.12
N THR A 424 20.42 6.03 -2.98
CA THR A 424 19.04 6.27 -3.44
C THR A 424 18.59 5.08 -4.30
N ALA A 425 17.29 4.98 -4.57
CA ALA A 425 16.78 3.92 -5.42
C ALA A 425 17.41 3.99 -6.82
N ASP A 426 17.43 5.16 -7.44
CA ASP A 426 18.08 5.39 -8.74
C ASP A 426 19.55 4.98 -8.74
N GLN A 427 20.30 5.36 -7.69
CA GLN A 427 21.72 4.97 -7.54
C GLN A 427 21.89 3.45 -7.39
N LEU A 428 20.95 2.76 -6.75
CA LEU A 428 21.00 1.31 -6.61
C LEU A 428 20.65 0.62 -7.93
N VAL A 429 19.59 1.07 -8.61
CA VAL A 429 19.19 0.54 -9.92
C VAL A 429 20.32 0.71 -10.93
N ALA A 430 20.88 1.91 -11.05
CA ALA A 430 22.02 2.19 -11.93
C ALA A 430 23.22 1.27 -11.64
N ALA A 431 23.56 1.07 -10.36
CA ALA A 431 24.67 0.21 -9.98
C ALA A 431 24.42 -1.29 -10.24
N LEU A 432 23.18 -1.77 -10.10
CA LEU A 432 22.81 -3.15 -10.40
C LEU A 432 22.78 -3.40 -11.91
N ARG A 433 22.19 -2.49 -12.68
CA ARG A 433 22.16 -2.53 -14.16
C ARG A 433 23.57 -2.51 -14.75
N ASP A 434 24.44 -1.59 -14.31
CA ASP A 434 25.85 -1.55 -14.72
C ASP A 434 26.57 -2.88 -14.47
N THR A 435 26.32 -3.49 -13.30
CA THR A 435 26.96 -4.76 -12.96
C THR A 435 26.45 -5.91 -13.82
N ARG A 436 25.14 -5.95 -14.11
CA ARG A 436 24.54 -6.96 -15.00
C ARG A 436 25.07 -6.82 -16.42
N ILE A 437 25.10 -5.60 -16.99
CA ILE A 437 25.64 -5.37 -18.34
C ILE A 437 27.09 -5.85 -18.43
N ARG A 438 27.92 -5.52 -17.43
CA ARG A 438 29.30 -6.03 -17.35
C ARG A 438 29.36 -7.55 -17.21
N ALA A 439 28.40 -8.17 -16.52
CA ALA A 439 28.32 -9.62 -16.39
C ALA A 439 28.02 -10.31 -17.72
N LEU A 440 27.10 -9.78 -18.53
CA LEU A 440 26.76 -10.35 -19.84
C LEU A 440 27.96 -10.38 -20.81
N ALA A 441 28.91 -9.46 -20.64
CA ALA A 441 30.16 -9.43 -21.40
C ALA A 441 31.25 -10.40 -20.88
N LEU A 442 31.00 -11.13 -19.79
CA LEU A 442 31.97 -12.01 -19.14
C LEU A 442 31.56 -13.49 -19.28
N SER A 443 32.50 -14.31 -19.76
CA SER A 443 32.36 -15.77 -19.75
C SER A 443 33.70 -16.43 -19.44
N PRO A 444 33.78 -17.35 -18.44
CA PRO A 444 32.70 -17.80 -17.55
C PRO A 444 32.39 -16.81 -16.41
N LEU A 445 31.15 -16.84 -15.90
CA LEU A 445 30.74 -16.06 -14.73
C LEU A 445 31.27 -16.69 -13.42
N PRO A 446 31.76 -15.89 -12.46
CA PRO A 446 32.08 -16.39 -11.12
C PRO A 446 30.79 -16.67 -10.33
N PRO A 447 30.86 -17.46 -9.24
CA PRO A 447 29.69 -17.70 -8.40
C PRO A 447 29.18 -16.40 -7.74
N PRO A 448 27.89 -16.28 -7.43
CA PRO A 448 27.32 -15.11 -6.75
C PRO A 448 28.07 -14.76 -5.44
N PRO A 449 28.05 -13.49 -4.99
CA PRO A 449 28.77 -13.10 -3.79
C PRO A 449 28.30 -13.84 -2.55
N TYR A 450 29.19 -13.99 -1.57
CA TYR A 450 28.80 -14.42 -0.23
C TYR A 450 28.31 -13.24 0.61
N ILE A 451 27.22 -13.43 1.34
CA ILE A 451 26.68 -12.45 2.28
C ILE A 451 26.40 -13.14 3.63
N GLU A 452 26.94 -12.57 4.69
CA GLU A 452 26.71 -13.09 6.04
C GLU A 452 25.33 -12.67 6.53
N THR A 453 24.57 -13.61 7.11
CA THR A 453 23.32 -13.26 7.79
C THR A 453 23.66 -12.54 9.10
N PRO A 454 23.23 -11.29 9.27
CA PRO A 454 23.51 -10.55 10.50
C PRO A 454 22.94 -11.29 11.72
N ARG A 455 23.69 -11.34 12.82
CA ARG A 455 23.18 -11.82 14.11
C ARG A 455 22.30 -10.76 14.76
N ARG A 456 21.35 -11.18 15.60
CA ARG A 456 20.54 -10.26 16.42
C ARG A 456 21.47 -9.40 17.30
N PRO A 457 21.39 -8.07 17.22
CA PRO A 457 22.19 -7.21 18.07
C PRO A 457 21.77 -7.36 19.53
N LEU A 458 22.73 -7.52 20.44
CA LEU A 458 22.44 -7.56 21.89
C LEU A 458 21.75 -6.28 22.40
N LEU A 459 21.98 -5.15 21.72
CA LEU A 459 21.31 -3.88 22.01
C LEU A 459 19.78 -3.95 21.88
N LEU A 460 19.23 -4.84 21.03
CA LEU A 460 17.77 -5.03 20.96
C LEU A 460 17.20 -5.61 22.25
N LEU A 461 17.96 -6.46 22.95
CA LEU A 461 17.52 -7.05 24.21
C LEU A 461 17.45 -5.98 25.31
N THR A 462 18.42 -5.07 25.36
CA THR A 462 18.41 -3.94 26.31
C THR A 462 17.30 -2.94 25.98
N LEU A 463 17.08 -2.66 24.69
CA LEU A 463 15.99 -1.78 24.26
C LEU A 463 14.63 -2.39 24.55
N TRP A 464 14.46 -3.68 24.32
CA TRP A 464 13.26 -4.42 24.70
C TRP A 464 12.95 -4.28 26.18
N ALA A 465 13.91 -4.59 27.05
CA ALA A 465 13.72 -4.48 28.51
C ALA A 465 13.37 -3.04 28.94
N ALA A 466 14.05 -2.04 28.36
CA ALA A 466 13.76 -0.63 28.62
C ALA A 466 12.36 -0.23 28.14
N THR A 467 11.93 -0.66 26.95
CA THR A 467 10.59 -0.42 26.42
C THR A 467 9.52 -1.01 27.34
N VAL A 468 9.68 -2.24 27.82
CA VAL A 468 8.73 -2.86 28.76
C VAL A 468 8.64 -2.04 30.05
N ALA A 469 9.78 -1.65 30.62
CA ALA A 469 9.81 -0.85 31.84
C ALA A 469 9.13 0.53 31.65
N VAL A 470 9.44 1.22 30.54
CA VAL A 470 8.87 2.54 30.24
C VAL A 470 7.37 2.45 29.97
N THR A 471 6.92 1.51 29.12
CA THR A 471 5.50 1.33 28.81
C THR A 471 4.69 0.98 30.05
N THR A 472 5.20 0.10 30.91
CA THR A 472 4.51 -0.28 32.15
C THR A 472 4.51 0.83 33.20
N LEU A 473 5.50 1.73 33.19
CA LEU A 473 5.52 2.93 34.03
C LEU A 473 4.55 4.00 33.54
N ILE A 474 4.36 4.14 32.21
CA ILE A 474 3.42 5.11 31.62
C ILE A 474 1.96 4.71 31.86
N VAL A 475 1.66 3.41 31.81
CA VAL A 475 0.28 2.88 31.88
C VAL A 475 -0.16 2.58 33.32
N ARG A 476 0.75 2.66 34.30
CA ARG A 476 0.41 2.66 35.73
C ARG A 476 0.05 4.07 36.18
#